data_AF-A0A933ZDL5-F1
#
_entry.id   AF-A0A933ZDL5-F1
#
_cell.length_a   1.000
_cell.length_b   1.000
_cell.length_c   1.000
_cell.angle_alpha   90.00
_cell.angle_beta   90.00
_cell.angle_gamma   90.00
#
_symmetry.space_group_name_H-M   'P 1'
#
loop_
_entity.id
_entity.type
_entity.pdbx_description
1 polymer ?
#
loop_
_entity_poly.entity_id
_entity_poly.type
_entity_poly.pdbx_seq_one_letter_code
_entity_poly.pdbx_strand_id
1 'polypeptide(L)'
;MKTSLWAEALLVAAAAAIPACGGRVEISGNVDPAQTDSGGMLSESGSGGSAGAAAEAGSDGGDAQQEQVGCAAGKKPCDGACVDQTDPTYGCDLATCAPCEVAHTKTAACDSNTCGIGKCTAGWVDCNHDAADGCEANVASDNNNCGACGAPCQPSDVCNNGQCTLNCQPPMPTNCGGSCVDTDTDSQHCGGCATVCDLPHAVSGCQAGQCTVSACNPGFDNCDGIESNGCEALDTVTDCGSCGMKCVFPNATAACTAGDCELLKCNSGFENCDGKDANGCELATAADSINCGYCGHSCQGGECVGGACQPVVLASGQNQPWAIAVDSTSVYWTDNVEGTVMKVAASGGAAIMLASGQQDAYDIAVDSMSVYWVNYVGGTVMKLSKSGGDAVTLASGQSAGGIALDSTDVYWTDFGYGTVMKMSKSGGGAVTLASGQGNPGGIAVDSANVYWVNWLTGEVMKVPASGGYAVQLASVHKWQSSLAVDSTSVYLPDVYNHLVIKVSNSGGDPVTLASGQIGPENVAVDSTNVYWTDRVSGTVMMMPVSGGVPVTLASGQDSPIEIAVDSTCVYWANGGGTVMKIAKP
;
A
#
# COMPACT_ATOMS: atom_id res chain seq x y z
N MET A 1 -42.39 50.17 -14.76
CA MET A 1 -41.57 49.35 -15.68
C MET A 1 -40.33 48.91 -14.90
N LYS A 2 -40.00 47.66 -14.62
CA LYS A 2 -40.60 46.33 -14.81
C LYS A 2 -40.28 45.53 -13.54
N THR A 3 -41.23 44.66 -13.17
CA THR A 3 -41.22 43.67 -12.09
C THR A 3 -40.65 42.32 -12.56
N SER A 4 -39.98 41.57 -11.67
CA SER A 4 -40.08 40.10 -11.51
C SER A 4 -39.27 39.70 -10.26
N LEU A 5 -39.85 39.32 -9.11
CA LEU A 5 -40.62 38.12 -8.75
C LEU A 5 -39.89 36.76 -8.87
N TRP A 6 -39.52 36.22 -7.68
CA TRP A 6 -39.47 34.85 -7.13
C TRP A 6 -38.73 33.70 -7.84
N ALA A 7 -37.87 33.02 -7.07
CA ALA A 7 -37.82 31.56 -6.98
C ALA A 7 -37.16 31.14 -5.65
N GLU A 8 -37.97 30.66 -4.70
CA GLU A 8 -37.54 29.86 -3.55
C GLU A 8 -37.29 28.43 -4.03
N ALA A 9 -36.16 27.82 -3.64
CA ALA A 9 -35.88 26.41 -3.88
C ALA A 9 -35.96 25.65 -2.55
N LEU A 10 -37.06 24.90 -2.39
CA LEU A 10 -37.17 23.77 -1.46
C LEU A 10 -36.10 22.73 -1.81
N LEU A 11 -35.29 22.32 -0.82
CA LEU A 11 -34.52 21.08 -0.90
C LEU A 11 -35.29 19.97 -0.17
N VAL A 12 -35.88 19.07 -0.96
CA VAL A 12 -36.40 17.78 -0.49
C VAL A 12 -35.24 16.79 -0.49
N ALA A 13 -34.88 16.29 0.68
CA ALA A 13 -33.94 15.17 0.83
C ALA A 13 -34.63 13.88 0.36
N ALA A 14 -34.18 13.34 -0.78
CA ALA A 14 -34.52 12.01 -1.24
C ALA A 14 -33.57 10.99 -0.62
N ALA A 15 -34.11 10.08 0.19
CA ALA A 15 -33.41 8.89 0.66
C ALA A 15 -33.20 7.93 -0.53
N ALA A 16 -31.94 7.68 -0.89
CA ALA A 16 -31.57 6.66 -1.86
C ALA A 16 -31.25 5.34 -1.14
N ALA A 17 -32.04 4.32 -1.45
CA ALA A 17 -31.84 2.94 -1.07
C ALA A 17 -30.64 2.31 -1.81
N ILE A 18 -29.91 1.46 -1.10
CA ILE A 18 -28.82 0.62 -1.59
C ILE A 18 -29.39 -0.50 -2.47
N PRO A 19 -28.96 -0.69 -3.74
CA PRO A 19 -29.28 -1.90 -4.47
C PRO A 19 -28.22 -2.97 -4.26
N ALA A 20 -28.70 -4.17 -3.94
CA ALA A 20 -27.95 -5.41 -4.01
C ALA A 20 -27.58 -5.72 -5.47
N CYS A 21 -26.32 -6.10 -5.72
CA CYS A 21 -25.90 -6.68 -6.98
C CYS A 21 -25.90 -8.21 -6.89
N GLY A 22 -26.87 -8.83 -7.56
CA GLY A 22 -26.73 -10.14 -8.18
C GLY A 22 -26.94 -9.98 -9.69
N GLY A 23 -26.06 -10.57 -10.50
CA GLY A 23 -26.13 -10.56 -11.96
C GLY A 23 -25.05 -11.47 -12.55
N ARG A 24 -25.35 -12.14 -13.66
CA ARG A 24 -24.89 -13.49 -14.05
C ARG A 24 -24.56 -13.49 -15.56
N VAL A 25 -23.60 -14.34 -15.99
CA VAL A 25 -23.33 -14.93 -17.35
C VAL A 25 -22.95 -13.98 -18.52
N GLU A 26 -22.13 -14.28 -19.56
CA GLU A 26 -21.56 -15.48 -20.25
C GLU A 26 -20.22 -15.12 -20.98
N ILE A 27 -19.28 -16.09 -20.98
CA ILE A 27 -18.44 -16.67 -22.07
C ILE A 27 -17.76 -15.80 -23.16
N SER A 28 -16.41 -15.90 -23.21
CA SER A 28 -15.64 -16.19 -24.43
C SER A 28 -14.37 -16.96 -24.08
N GLY A 29 -14.19 -18.12 -24.71
CA GLY A 29 -13.04 -19.00 -24.55
C GLY A 29 -11.97 -18.78 -25.61
N ASN A 30 -10.80 -19.41 -25.43
CA ASN A 30 -9.94 -19.79 -26.54
C ASN A 30 -8.90 -20.87 -26.15
N VAL A 31 -8.73 -21.85 -27.07
CA VAL A 31 -7.53 -22.64 -27.48
C VAL A 31 -6.70 -23.40 -26.43
N ASP A 32 -6.12 -24.59 -26.65
CA ASP A 32 -6.00 -25.69 -27.65
C ASP A 32 -5.32 -26.86 -26.87
N PRO A 33 -4.82 -28.03 -27.39
CA PRO A 33 -4.68 -28.52 -28.77
C PRO A 33 -5.14 -29.97 -29.00
N ALA A 34 -5.24 -30.41 -30.27
CA ALA A 34 -4.52 -31.58 -30.80
C ALA A 34 -5.04 -32.08 -32.16
N GLN A 35 -4.08 -32.16 -33.09
CA GLN A 35 -3.93 -33.11 -34.20
C GLN A 35 -4.93 -33.12 -35.37
N THR A 36 -4.41 -32.87 -36.58
CA THR A 36 -4.52 -33.77 -37.74
C THR A 36 -3.56 -33.37 -38.88
N ASP A 37 -2.97 -34.41 -39.47
CA ASP A 37 -2.46 -34.62 -40.83
C ASP A 37 -1.80 -33.51 -41.67
N SER A 38 -0.66 -33.86 -42.27
CA SER A 38 -0.16 -33.26 -43.51
C SER A 38 0.68 -34.27 -44.29
N GLY A 39 0.12 -34.78 -45.39
CA GLY A 39 0.86 -35.43 -46.46
C GLY A 39 1.18 -34.46 -47.60
N GLY A 40 2.20 -34.79 -48.38
CA GLY A 40 2.36 -34.36 -49.77
C GLY A 40 3.39 -33.26 -50.03
N MET A 41 4.57 -33.66 -50.51
CA MET A 41 5.43 -32.80 -51.33
C MET A 41 5.71 -33.49 -52.67
N LEU A 42 5.30 -32.83 -53.74
CA LEU A 42 5.79 -33.00 -55.11
C LEU A 42 6.25 -31.61 -55.58
N SER A 43 7.44 -31.55 -56.17
CA SER A 43 7.68 -30.64 -57.31
C SER A 43 8.88 -31.10 -58.10
N GLU A 44 8.63 -31.35 -59.39
CA GLU A 44 9.63 -31.53 -60.45
C GLU A 44 10.16 -30.18 -60.92
N SER A 45 11.39 -30.15 -61.42
CA SER A 45 11.72 -29.36 -62.61
C SER A 45 12.90 -29.99 -63.35
N GLY A 46 12.68 -30.25 -64.65
CA GLY A 46 13.68 -30.78 -65.57
C GLY A 46 14.16 -29.72 -66.57
N SER A 47 15.33 -30.00 -67.17
CA SER A 47 15.77 -29.58 -68.51
C SER A 47 17.03 -30.41 -68.81
N GLY A 48 17.35 -30.94 -70.00
CA GLY A 48 16.74 -30.81 -71.32
C GLY A 48 17.82 -30.76 -72.42
N GLY A 49 18.50 -31.89 -72.69
CA GLY A 49 18.70 -32.47 -74.05
C GLY A 49 19.73 -31.94 -75.09
N SER A 50 20.33 -32.95 -75.76
CA SER A 50 20.65 -33.07 -77.21
C SER A 50 22.05 -32.62 -77.71
N ALA A 51 22.71 -33.23 -78.72
CA ALA A 51 22.52 -34.46 -79.51
C ALA A 51 23.72 -34.70 -80.48
N GLY A 52 23.83 -35.94 -80.99
CA GLY A 52 24.35 -36.30 -82.34
C GLY A 52 25.82 -36.74 -82.44
N ALA A 53 26.27 -37.65 -83.33
CA ALA A 53 25.66 -38.58 -84.29
C ALA A 53 26.78 -39.49 -84.90
N ALA A 54 26.42 -40.74 -85.26
CA ALA A 54 26.86 -41.60 -86.39
C ALA A 54 28.35 -41.89 -86.73
N ALA A 55 28.69 -43.19 -86.89
CA ALA A 55 28.99 -43.88 -88.18
C ALA A 55 30.04 -45.04 -88.07
N GLU A 56 29.90 -46.02 -88.96
CA GLU A 56 30.50 -47.37 -89.03
C GLU A 56 31.96 -47.46 -89.55
N ALA A 57 32.65 -48.60 -89.32
CA ALA A 57 33.24 -49.51 -90.35
C ALA A 57 34.32 -50.50 -89.82
N GLY A 58 34.24 -51.78 -90.24
CA GLY A 58 35.31 -52.42 -91.05
C GLY A 58 36.45 -53.28 -90.45
N SER A 59 36.23 -54.61 -90.47
CA SER A 59 37.09 -55.72 -91.00
C SER A 59 38.46 -56.17 -90.43
N ASP A 60 38.50 -57.50 -90.25
CA ASP A 60 39.49 -58.52 -90.68
C ASP A 60 40.80 -58.83 -89.90
N GLY A 61 40.89 -60.12 -89.52
CA GLY A 61 41.96 -61.00 -90.02
C GLY A 61 42.93 -61.59 -89.00
N GLY A 62 42.99 -62.93 -88.93
CA GLY A 62 44.26 -63.64 -88.69
C GLY A 62 44.24 -64.84 -87.74
N ASP A 63 44.06 -66.04 -88.32
CA ASP A 63 44.35 -67.35 -87.73
C ASP A 63 45.78 -67.50 -87.17
N ALA A 64 45.92 -68.25 -86.06
CA ALA A 64 47.02 -69.20 -85.87
C ALA A 64 46.70 -70.20 -84.75
N GLN A 65 46.43 -71.44 -85.14
CA GLN A 65 46.48 -72.61 -84.26
C GLN A 65 47.93 -72.88 -83.83
N GLN A 66 48.15 -73.28 -82.57
CA GLN A 66 49.33 -74.06 -82.18
C GLN A 66 49.03 -75.01 -81.00
N GLU A 67 49.47 -76.25 -81.17
CA GLU A 67 49.31 -77.40 -80.28
C GLU A 67 50.09 -77.34 -78.96
N GLN A 68 49.41 -77.82 -77.91
CA GLN A 68 49.83 -78.52 -76.68
C GLN A 68 51.20 -78.26 -76.02
N VAL A 69 51.14 -77.92 -74.72
CA VAL A 69 52.07 -78.41 -73.69
C VAL A 69 51.24 -78.96 -72.52
N GLY A 70 51.04 -80.28 -72.45
CA GLY A 70 50.35 -80.92 -71.34
C GLY A 70 51.26 -81.04 -70.11
N CYS A 71 51.00 -80.26 -69.06
CA CYS A 71 51.62 -80.47 -67.75
C CYS A 71 51.07 -81.73 -67.07
N ALA A 72 51.86 -82.33 -66.17
CA ALA A 72 51.44 -83.51 -65.40
C ALA A 72 50.20 -83.19 -64.52
N ALA A 73 49.41 -84.22 -64.19
CA ALA A 73 48.22 -84.08 -63.35
C ALA A 73 48.51 -83.32 -62.03
N GLY A 74 47.69 -82.33 -61.69
CA GLY A 74 47.92 -81.41 -60.56
C GLY A 74 48.76 -80.18 -60.90
N LYS A 75 49.22 -80.02 -62.16
CA LYS A 75 49.98 -78.85 -62.62
C LYS A 75 49.37 -78.21 -63.87
N LYS A 76 49.57 -76.90 -64.04
CA LYS A 76 49.13 -76.13 -65.22
C LYS A 76 50.30 -75.37 -65.87
N PRO A 77 50.24 -75.11 -67.19
CA PRO A 77 51.26 -74.34 -67.89
C PRO A 77 51.04 -72.83 -67.69
N CYS A 78 52.00 -72.15 -67.07
CA CYS A 78 52.03 -70.70 -66.90
C CYS A 78 53.38 -70.16 -67.35
N ASP A 79 53.39 -69.26 -68.34
CA ASP A 79 54.59 -68.66 -68.95
C ASP A 79 55.72 -69.68 -69.26
N GLY A 80 55.33 -70.83 -69.83
CA GLY A 80 56.26 -71.88 -70.26
C GLY A 80 56.77 -72.80 -69.15
N ALA A 81 56.29 -72.68 -67.90
CA ALA A 81 56.61 -73.58 -66.79
C ALA A 81 55.36 -74.31 -66.25
N CYS A 82 55.53 -75.55 -65.79
CA CYS A 82 54.46 -76.30 -65.13
C CYS A 82 54.44 -75.99 -63.62
N VAL A 83 53.46 -75.19 -63.20
CA VAL A 83 53.24 -74.75 -61.80
C VAL A 83 52.10 -75.55 -61.17
N ASP A 84 52.03 -75.61 -59.83
CA ASP A 84 50.97 -76.34 -59.13
C ASP A 84 49.61 -75.67 -59.38
N GLN A 85 48.56 -76.47 -59.60
CA GLN A 85 47.20 -75.97 -59.81
C GLN A 85 46.64 -75.21 -58.60
N THR A 86 47.23 -75.40 -57.42
CA THR A 86 46.82 -74.77 -56.17
C THR A 86 47.83 -73.75 -55.64
N ASP A 87 48.82 -73.34 -56.44
CA ASP A 87 49.77 -72.28 -56.07
C ASP A 87 49.17 -70.89 -56.29
N PRO A 88 48.86 -70.12 -55.22
CA PRO A 88 48.24 -68.81 -55.33
C PRO A 88 49.09 -67.79 -56.12
N THR A 89 50.41 -68.02 -56.20
CA THR A 89 51.35 -67.18 -56.95
C THR A 89 51.05 -67.19 -58.45
N TYR A 90 50.48 -68.28 -58.96
CA TYR A 90 50.17 -68.48 -60.38
C TYR A 90 48.66 -68.66 -60.63
N GLY A 91 47.83 -68.24 -59.68
CA GLY A 91 46.36 -68.26 -59.77
C GLY A 91 45.72 -69.58 -59.38
N CYS A 92 44.47 -69.52 -58.93
CA CYS A 92 43.74 -70.68 -58.39
C CYS A 92 42.81 -71.38 -59.38
N ASP A 93 42.67 -70.86 -60.60
CA ASP A 93 41.84 -71.46 -61.67
C ASP A 93 42.69 -72.36 -62.60
N LEU A 94 42.05 -73.36 -63.20
CA LEU A 94 42.66 -74.32 -64.12
C LEU A 94 42.94 -73.74 -65.52
N ALA A 95 42.28 -72.65 -65.90
CA ALA A 95 42.37 -72.07 -67.24
C ALA A 95 43.28 -70.82 -67.32
N THR A 96 43.61 -70.20 -66.19
CA THR A 96 44.30 -68.91 -66.16
C THR A 96 45.52 -68.91 -65.23
N CYS A 97 46.50 -68.06 -65.53
CA CYS A 97 47.76 -67.92 -64.78
C CYS A 97 47.87 -66.59 -64.03
N ALA A 98 46.75 -65.87 -63.89
CA ALA A 98 46.72 -64.61 -63.17
C ALA A 98 46.93 -64.89 -61.66
N PRO A 99 47.91 -64.23 -61.01
CA PRO A 99 48.11 -64.37 -59.57
C PRO A 99 46.82 -64.12 -58.79
N CYS A 100 46.62 -64.86 -57.71
CA CYS A 100 45.48 -64.67 -56.82
C CYS A 100 45.71 -63.40 -55.99
N GLU A 101 45.11 -62.29 -56.43
CA GLU A 101 45.14 -61.00 -55.74
C GLU A 101 43.75 -60.67 -55.19
N VAL A 102 43.55 -60.99 -53.91
CA VAL A 102 42.37 -60.55 -53.13
C VAL A 102 42.76 -59.39 -52.21
N ALA A 103 41.89 -58.39 -52.09
CA ALA A 103 42.20 -57.11 -51.48
C ALA A 103 42.67 -57.26 -50.02
N HIS A 104 43.69 -56.48 -49.66
CA HIS A 104 44.27 -56.40 -48.31
C HIS A 104 44.70 -57.74 -47.68
N THR A 105 45.01 -58.74 -48.50
CA THR A 105 45.59 -60.02 -48.06
C THR A 105 47.12 -59.99 -48.06
N LYS A 106 47.73 -60.61 -47.05
CA LYS A 106 49.19 -60.79 -46.94
C LYS A 106 49.66 -62.06 -47.64
N THR A 107 48.83 -63.09 -47.62
CA THR A 107 49.03 -64.33 -48.36
C THR A 107 47.69 -64.78 -48.91
N ALA A 108 47.63 -65.01 -50.21
CA ALA A 108 46.49 -65.64 -50.87
C ALA A 108 46.48 -67.16 -50.62
N ALA A 109 45.31 -67.78 -50.72
CA ALA A 109 45.12 -69.22 -50.67
C ALA A 109 44.20 -69.67 -51.81
N CYS A 110 44.41 -70.88 -52.30
CA CYS A 110 43.51 -71.52 -53.24
C CYS A 110 42.65 -72.54 -52.49
N ASP A 111 41.34 -72.33 -52.46
CA ASP A 111 40.38 -73.35 -51.99
C ASP A 111 39.43 -73.68 -53.13
N SER A 112 39.29 -74.97 -53.44
CA SER A 112 38.31 -75.49 -54.41
C SER A 112 38.31 -74.77 -55.77
N ASN A 113 39.51 -74.45 -56.28
CA ASN A 113 39.77 -73.70 -57.52
C ASN A 113 39.30 -72.23 -57.52
N THR A 114 39.01 -71.67 -56.35
CA THR A 114 38.70 -70.24 -56.16
C THR A 114 39.81 -69.54 -55.39
N CYS A 115 40.06 -68.28 -55.77
CA CYS A 115 40.99 -67.40 -55.08
C CYS A 115 40.37 -66.99 -53.74
N GLY A 116 41.11 -67.18 -52.65
CA GLY A 116 40.62 -66.92 -51.31
C GLY A 116 41.72 -66.38 -50.39
N ILE A 117 41.31 -66.05 -49.16
CA ILE A 117 42.17 -65.43 -48.16
C ILE A 117 42.98 -66.51 -47.44
N GLY A 118 44.32 -66.49 -47.57
CA GLY A 118 45.20 -67.30 -46.72
C GLY A 118 45.49 -66.63 -45.38
N LYS A 119 45.82 -65.33 -45.40
CA LYS A 119 46.00 -64.49 -44.22
C LYS A 119 45.81 -63.02 -44.58
N CYS A 120 44.99 -62.30 -43.82
CA CYS A 120 44.86 -60.86 -43.98
C CYS A 120 46.16 -60.11 -43.67
N THR A 121 46.31 -58.93 -44.27
CA THR A 121 47.31 -57.94 -43.85
C THR A 121 47.05 -57.54 -42.40
N ALA A 122 48.11 -57.26 -41.63
CA ALA A 122 47.95 -56.86 -40.23
C ALA A 122 47.00 -55.66 -40.12
N GLY A 123 45.98 -55.76 -39.26
CA GLY A 123 44.94 -54.73 -39.09
C GLY A 123 43.74 -54.86 -40.03
N TRP A 124 43.72 -55.83 -40.95
CA TRP A 124 42.57 -56.10 -41.81
C TRP A 124 41.90 -57.43 -41.43
N VAL A 125 40.57 -57.46 -41.50
CA VAL A 125 39.74 -58.64 -41.19
C VAL A 125 38.65 -58.77 -42.26
N ASP A 126 38.34 -60.02 -42.59
CA ASP A 126 37.20 -60.43 -43.41
C ASP A 126 35.95 -60.47 -42.50
N CYS A 127 35.03 -59.54 -42.73
CA CYS A 127 33.87 -59.34 -41.85
C CYS A 127 32.58 -59.97 -42.35
N ASN A 128 32.47 -60.19 -43.66
CA ASN A 128 31.34 -60.87 -44.28
C ASN A 128 31.59 -62.39 -44.38
N HIS A 129 32.80 -62.86 -44.05
CA HIS A 129 33.29 -64.22 -44.23
C HIS A 129 33.24 -64.71 -45.68
N ASP A 130 33.33 -63.77 -46.63
CA ASP A 130 33.41 -64.09 -48.05
C ASP A 130 34.86 -63.99 -48.51
N ALA A 131 35.49 -65.16 -48.67
CA ALA A 131 36.88 -65.22 -49.06
C ALA A 131 37.15 -64.63 -50.47
N ALA A 132 36.10 -64.39 -51.27
CA ALA A 132 36.23 -63.92 -52.65
C ALA A 132 36.47 -62.41 -52.79
N ASP A 133 36.06 -61.56 -51.83
CA ASP A 133 36.27 -60.10 -51.89
C ASP A 133 37.42 -59.57 -51.02
N GLY A 134 37.95 -60.39 -50.10
CA GLY A 134 39.22 -60.16 -49.42
C GLY A 134 39.06 -59.82 -47.94
N CYS A 135 39.90 -58.92 -47.42
CA CYS A 135 39.73 -58.41 -46.05
C CYS A 135 39.27 -56.95 -46.14
N GLU A 136 37.99 -56.70 -45.87
CA GLU A 136 37.29 -55.45 -46.22
C GLU A 136 37.37 -54.39 -45.12
N ALA A 137 37.64 -54.80 -43.89
CA ALA A 137 37.60 -53.91 -42.74
C ALA A 137 38.98 -53.70 -42.14
N ASN A 138 39.42 -52.44 -42.10
CA ASN A 138 40.61 -52.05 -41.37
C ASN A 138 40.26 -51.84 -39.89
N VAL A 139 40.40 -52.90 -39.10
CA VAL A 139 40.10 -52.85 -37.67
C VAL A 139 41.08 -52.01 -36.85
N ALA A 140 42.15 -51.47 -37.44
CA ALA A 140 43.11 -50.62 -36.76
C ALA A 140 42.79 -49.13 -36.85
N SER A 141 42.08 -48.68 -37.89
CA SER A 141 41.85 -47.24 -38.13
C SER A 141 40.49 -46.89 -38.73
N ASP A 142 39.66 -47.86 -39.10
CA ASP A 142 38.29 -47.58 -39.54
C ASP A 142 37.37 -47.39 -38.33
N ASN A 143 36.74 -46.21 -38.26
CA ASN A 143 35.81 -45.84 -37.20
C ASN A 143 34.57 -46.74 -37.12
N ASN A 144 34.20 -47.44 -38.20
CA ASN A 144 33.03 -48.33 -38.22
C ASN A 144 33.36 -49.77 -37.84
N ASN A 145 34.64 -50.13 -37.79
CA ASN A 145 35.12 -51.49 -37.59
C ASN A 145 36.25 -51.56 -36.53
N CYS A 146 36.25 -50.66 -35.55
CA CYS A 146 37.41 -50.46 -34.69
C CYS A 146 37.60 -51.61 -33.69
N GLY A 147 38.72 -52.32 -33.82
CA GLY A 147 39.06 -53.49 -33.02
C GLY A 147 38.34 -54.79 -33.43
N ALA A 148 37.18 -54.70 -34.08
CA ALA A 148 36.43 -55.82 -34.64
C ALA A 148 35.42 -55.38 -35.70
N CYS A 149 34.96 -56.33 -36.51
CA CYS A 149 33.92 -56.14 -37.52
C CYS A 149 32.64 -55.55 -36.93
N GLY A 150 32.11 -54.48 -37.53
CA GLY A 150 30.86 -53.85 -37.13
C GLY A 150 30.87 -53.26 -35.71
N ALA A 151 32.06 -52.93 -35.18
CA ALA A 151 32.23 -52.23 -33.91
C ALA A 151 32.52 -50.73 -34.16
N PRO A 152 31.49 -49.89 -34.36
CA PRO A 152 31.69 -48.47 -34.58
C PRO A 152 32.11 -47.76 -33.27
N CYS A 153 33.02 -46.80 -33.39
CA CYS A 153 33.34 -45.87 -32.31
C CYS A 153 32.18 -44.89 -32.06
N GLN A 154 32.12 -44.33 -30.85
CA GLN A 154 31.16 -43.27 -30.54
C GLN A 154 31.41 -42.03 -31.43
N PRO A 155 30.42 -41.16 -31.66
CA PRO A 155 30.54 -40.02 -32.58
C PRO A 155 31.75 -39.08 -32.33
N SER A 156 32.29 -39.05 -31.10
CA SER A 156 33.42 -38.20 -30.69
C SER A 156 34.76 -38.94 -30.55
N ASP A 157 34.77 -40.23 -30.87
CA ASP A 157 35.95 -41.09 -30.83
C ASP A 157 36.52 -41.29 -32.23
N VAL A 158 37.83 -41.49 -32.33
CA VAL A 158 38.50 -41.99 -33.53
C VAL A 158 39.13 -43.35 -33.26
N CYS A 159 39.13 -44.21 -34.26
CA CYS A 159 39.81 -45.49 -34.19
C CYS A 159 41.31 -45.31 -34.31
N ASN A 160 42.03 -45.62 -33.23
CA ASN A 160 43.48 -45.55 -33.18
C ASN A 160 44.05 -46.88 -32.69
N ASN A 161 44.73 -47.60 -33.59
CA ASN A 161 45.28 -48.94 -33.35
C ASN A 161 44.25 -49.95 -32.82
N GLY A 162 43.03 -49.88 -33.34
CA GLY A 162 41.94 -50.80 -32.98
C GLY A 162 41.33 -50.55 -31.60
N GLN A 163 41.54 -49.37 -31.04
CA GLN A 163 40.81 -48.88 -29.88
C GLN A 163 40.13 -47.55 -30.22
N CYS A 164 38.87 -47.41 -29.82
CA CYS A 164 38.19 -46.13 -29.87
C CYS A 164 38.80 -45.21 -28.80
N THR A 165 39.41 -44.12 -29.26
CA THR A 165 40.00 -43.11 -28.40
C THR A 165 39.31 -41.77 -28.64
N LEU A 166 38.90 -41.11 -27.56
CA LEU A 166 38.28 -39.79 -27.64
C LEU A 166 39.23 -38.80 -28.31
N ASN A 167 38.73 -38.10 -29.33
CA ASN A 167 39.49 -37.11 -30.07
C ASN A 167 38.68 -35.83 -30.21
N CYS A 168 38.85 -34.95 -29.23
CA CYS A 168 38.22 -33.65 -29.23
C CYS A 168 38.95 -32.72 -30.21
N GLN A 169 38.22 -32.28 -31.25
CA GLN A 169 38.70 -31.39 -32.29
C GLN A 169 37.81 -30.13 -32.32
N PRO A 170 38.29 -29.00 -32.86
CA PRO A 170 37.46 -27.81 -33.03
C PRO A 170 36.16 -28.13 -33.78
N PRO A 171 34.99 -27.60 -33.36
CA PRO A 171 34.82 -26.51 -32.39
C PRO A 171 34.75 -26.91 -30.90
N MET A 172 34.84 -28.19 -30.54
CA MET A 172 34.73 -28.67 -29.15
C MET A 172 36.01 -29.38 -28.69
N PRO A 173 37.08 -28.64 -28.35
CA PRO A 173 38.42 -29.21 -28.16
C PRO A 173 38.66 -29.83 -26.77
N THR A 174 37.79 -29.59 -25.79
CA THR A 174 38.06 -29.96 -24.40
C THR A 174 37.36 -31.25 -23.99
N ASN A 175 38.11 -32.22 -23.47
CA ASN A 175 37.55 -33.47 -22.92
C ASN A 175 37.08 -33.25 -21.46
N CYS A 176 35.77 -33.32 -21.26
CA CYS A 176 35.15 -33.26 -19.94
C CYS A 176 34.50 -34.58 -19.57
N GLY A 177 35.31 -35.53 -19.07
CA GLY A 177 34.82 -36.81 -18.55
C GLY A 177 34.27 -37.75 -19.62
N GLY A 178 34.80 -37.69 -20.85
CA GLY A 178 34.39 -38.54 -21.97
C GLY A 178 33.44 -37.88 -22.97
N SER A 179 33.14 -36.60 -22.80
CA SER A 179 32.42 -35.77 -23.78
C SER A 179 33.28 -34.58 -24.20
N CYS A 180 33.26 -34.27 -25.49
CA CYS A 180 33.95 -33.10 -26.03
C CYS A 180 33.05 -31.87 -25.92
N VAL A 181 33.55 -30.81 -25.30
CA VAL A 181 32.82 -29.56 -25.08
C VAL A 181 33.66 -28.37 -25.51
N ASP A 182 33.01 -27.25 -25.78
CA ASP A 182 33.66 -25.97 -26.02
C ASP A 182 33.62 -25.13 -24.74
N THR A 183 34.73 -25.08 -24.02
CA THR A 183 34.80 -24.32 -22.77
C THR A 183 34.75 -22.80 -22.98
N ASP A 184 34.84 -22.31 -24.22
CA ASP A 184 34.75 -20.88 -24.52
C ASP A 184 33.32 -20.40 -24.74
N THR A 185 32.38 -21.30 -25.06
CA THR A 185 30.99 -20.96 -25.43
C THR A 185 29.92 -21.80 -24.76
N ASP A 186 30.24 -22.97 -24.19
CA ASP A 186 29.30 -23.82 -23.46
C ASP A 186 29.10 -23.31 -22.03
N SER A 187 27.89 -22.81 -21.72
CA SER A 187 27.53 -22.31 -20.39
C SER A 187 27.48 -23.38 -19.31
N GLN A 188 27.51 -24.66 -19.66
CA GLN A 188 27.62 -25.78 -18.70
C GLN A 188 29.08 -26.19 -18.43
N HIS A 189 30.04 -25.68 -19.21
CA HIS A 189 31.47 -26.00 -19.12
C HIS A 189 32.36 -24.75 -19.29
N CYS A 190 31.90 -23.58 -18.84
CA CYS A 190 32.52 -22.30 -19.17
C CYS A 190 33.85 -22.09 -18.44
N GLY A 191 34.94 -21.93 -19.20
CA GLY A 191 36.30 -21.81 -18.67
C GLY A 191 36.88 -23.12 -18.12
N GLY A 192 36.09 -24.20 -18.04
CA GLY A 192 36.52 -25.50 -17.54
C GLY A 192 35.38 -26.50 -17.38
N CYS A 193 35.74 -27.78 -17.30
CA CYS A 193 34.76 -28.86 -17.17
C CYS A 193 33.85 -28.71 -15.96
N ALA A 194 32.54 -28.91 -16.16
CA ALA A 194 31.50 -28.79 -15.14
C ALA A 194 31.43 -27.41 -14.45
N THR A 195 31.98 -26.37 -15.07
CA THR A 195 31.84 -24.98 -14.61
C THR A 195 30.58 -24.40 -15.21
N VAL A 196 29.46 -24.58 -14.51
CA VAL A 196 28.16 -24.06 -14.94
C VAL A 196 28.08 -22.57 -14.59
N CYS A 197 27.69 -21.76 -15.57
CA CYS A 197 27.33 -20.38 -15.33
C CYS A 197 25.93 -20.31 -14.71
N ASP A 198 25.87 -19.98 -13.42
CA ASP A 198 24.64 -19.77 -12.66
C ASP A 198 24.70 -18.37 -12.03
N LEU A 199 24.48 -17.36 -12.88
CA LEU A 199 24.48 -15.96 -12.47
C LEU A 199 23.11 -15.59 -11.87
N PRO A 200 23.08 -14.96 -10.68
CA PRO A 200 21.84 -14.53 -10.05
C PRO A 200 20.97 -13.68 -10.97
N HIS A 201 19.69 -14.04 -11.08
CA HIS A 201 18.67 -13.28 -11.80
C HIS A 201 18.95 -13.00 -13.28
N ALA A 202 19.84 -13.80 -13.90
CA ALA A 202 20.25 -13.65 -15.28
C ALA A 202 20.11 -14.96 -16.06
N VAL A 203 19.87 -14.83 -17.37
CA VAL A 203 20.15 -15.87 -18.34
C VAL A 203 21.66 -15.87 -18.59
N SER A 204 22.32 -16.92 -18.11
CA SER A 204 23.78 -17.02 -18.12
C SER A 204 24.31 -17.50 -19.48
N GLY A 205 25.33 -16.82 -20.01
CA GLY A 205 26.07 -17.21 -21.20
C GLY A 205 27.53 -17.52 -20.90
N CYS A 206 28.25 -18.01 -21.90
CA CYS A 206 29.70 -18.20 -21.84
C CYS A 206 30.35 -17.52 -23.04
N GLN A 207 31.32 -16.65 -22.77
CA GLN A 207 32.10 -15.98 -23.80
C GLN A 207 33.58 -15.97 -23.39
N ALA A 208 34.43 -16.52 -24.27
CA ALA A 208 35.88 -16.61 -24.04
C ALA A 208 36.24 -17.26 -22.69
N GLY A 209 35.43 -18.25 -22.28
CA GLY A 209 35.62 -18.99 -21.03
C GLY A 209 35.25 -18.22 -19.77
N GLN A 210 34.51 -17.11 -19.90
CA GLN A 210 33.96 -16.35 -18.77
C GLN A 210 32.44 -16.37 -18.82
N CYS A 211 31.82 -16.54 -17.65
CA CYS A 211 30.37 -16.43 -17.51
C CYS A 211 29.96 -14.97 -17.74
N THR A 212 28.99 -14.78 -18.64
CA THR A 212 28.46 -13.47 -19.02
C THR A 212 26.95 -13.42 -18.84
N VAL A 213 26.40 -12.22 -18.68
CA VAL A 213 24.95 -12.01 -18.66
C VAL A 213 24.44 -11.91 -20.10
N SER A 214 23.70 -12.92 -20.57
CA SER A 214 23.09 -12.88 -21.92
C SER A 214 21.78 -12.09 -21.96
N ALA A 215 21.00 -12.14 -20.88
CA ALA A 215 19.83 -11.32 -20.64
C ALA A 215 19.50 -11.32 -19.14
N CYS A 216 18.88 -10.26 -18.63
CA CYS A 216 18.34 -10.25 -17.28
C CYS A 216 16.91 -10.81 -17.25
N ASN A 217 16.52 -11.42 -16.13
CA ASN A 217 15.14 -11.84 -15.91
C ASN A 217 14.23 -10.60 -15.80
N PRO A 218 12.91 -10.72 -16.10
CA PRO A 218 11.98 -9.61 -15.93
C PRO A 218 12.03 -9.03 -14.50
N GLY A 219 12.16 -7.71 -14.40
CA GLY A 219 12.33 -7.00 -13.13
C GLY A 219 13.77 -6.87 -12.64
N PHE A 220 14.76 -7.23 -13.46
CA PHE A 220 16.19 -7.10 -13.16
C PHE A 220 16.94 -6.44 -14.32
N ASP A 221 18.06 -5.78 -14.02
CA ASP A 221 18.98 -5.18 -15.00
C ASP A 221 20.41 -5.15 -14.43
N ASN A 222 21.44 -5.00 -15.27
CA ASN A 222 22.85 -4.95 -14.83
C ASN A 222 23.26 -3.51 -14.51
N CYS A 223 22.94 -3.07 -13.30
CA CYS A 223 23.06 -1.68 -12.86
C CYS A 223 24.47 -1.28 -12.45
N ASP A 224 25.31 -2.22 -12.00
CA ASP A 224 26.71 -1.94 -11.69
C ASP A 224 27.68 -2.22 -12.86
N GLY A 225 27.19 -2.85 -13.93
CA GLY A 225 27.95 -3.19 -15.13
C GLY A 225 28.87 -4.39 -14.97
N ILE A 226 28.72 -5.18 -13.90
CA ILE A 226 29.59 -6.30 -13.56
C ILE A 226 28.92 -7.62 -13.95
N GLU A 227 29.21 -8.13 -15.14
CA GLU A 227 28.56 -9.38 -15.62
C GLU A 227 28.78 -10.60 -14.72
N SER A 228 29.82 -10.60 -13.87
CA SER A 228 30.16 -11.73 -13.01
C SER A 228 29.28 -11.89 -11.77
N ASN A 229 28.48 -10.89 -11.37
CA ASN A 229 27.61 -10.97 -10.19
C ASN A 229 26.10 -11.06 -10.53
N GLY A 230 25.74 -11.02 -11.81
CA GLY A 230 24.37 -11.23 -12.29
C GLY A 230 23.64 -9.94 -12.62
N CYS A 231 22.33 -9.90 -12.36
CA CYS A 231 21.50 -8.71 -12.55
C CYS A 231 20.87 -8.26 -11.21
N GLU A 232 20.80 -6.95 -11.00
CA GLU A 232 20.22 -6.32 -9.82
C GLU A 232 18.71 -6.13 -9.96
N ALA A 233 18.02 -6.18 -8.82
CA ALA A 233 16.57 -6.02 -8.78
C ALA A 233 16.15 -4.56 -9.05
N LEU A 234 15.14 -4.39 -9.91
CA LEU A 234 14.55 -3.11 -10.28
C LEU A 234 13.34 -2.70 -9.42
N ASP A 235 13.19 -3.31 -8.24
CA ASP A 235 12.13 -3.03 -7.27
C ASP A 235 12.67 -2.33 -6.00
N THR A 236 13.89 -1.79 -6.09
CA THR A 236 14.54 -1.09 -4.97
C THR A 236 14.34 0.42 -5.10
N VAL A 237 14.45 1.15 -3.98
CA VAL A 237 14.36 2.62 -3.99
C VAL A 237 15.54 3.30 -4.69
N THR A 238 16.62 2.58 -4.98
CA THR A 238 17.78 3.09 -5.72
C THR A 238 17.68 2.86 -7.22
N ASP A 239 16.95 1.81 -7.62
CA ASP A 239 16.86 1.30 -8.99
C ASP A 239 15.39 0.90 -9.25
N CYS A 240 14.49 1.88 -9.34
CA CYS A 240 13.06 1.61 -9.49
C CYS A 240 12.63 1.60 -10.97
N GLY A 241 12.28 0.43 -11.50
CA GLY A 241 11.88 0.25 -12.89
C GLY A 241 13.01 0.40 -13.92
N SER A 242 14.14 1.00 -13.54
CA SER A 242 15.38 1.08 -14.32
C SER A 242 16.58 1.43 -13.44
N CYS A 243 17.79 1.08 -13.89
CA CYS A 243 19.02 1.37 -13.15
C CYS A 243 19.19 2.87 -12.87
N GLY A 244 19.49 3.20 -11.61
CA GLY A 244 19.72 4.57 -11.14
C GLY A 244 18.47 5.45 -11.04
N MET A 245 17.27 4.93 -11.31
CA MET A 245 16.02 5.64 -11.04
C MET A 245 15.73 5.62 -9.54
N LYS A 246 16.29 6.60 -8.83
CA LYS A 246 16.16 6.74 -7.38
C LYS A 246 14.82 7.36 -6.99
N CYS A 247 14.09 6.72 -6.10
CA CYS A 247 12.89 7.27 -5.49
C CYS A 247 13.28 8.14 -4.29
N VAL A 248 13.24 9.45 -4.47
CA VAL A 248 13.54 10.43 -3.42
C VAL A 248 12.42 11.45 -3.37
N PHE A 249 11.75 11.51 -2.22
CA PHE A 249 10.73 12.50 -1.92
C PHE A 249 11.18 13.32 -0.71
N PRO A 250 11.23 14.67 -0.80
CA PRO A 250 11.53 15.52 0.35
C PRO A 250 10.66 15.18 1.55
N ASN A 251 11.30 14.99 2.71
CA ASN A 251 10.67 14.69 3.99
C ASN A 251 9.67 13.51 3.98
N ALA A 252 9.87 12.50 3.13
CA ALA A 252 9.00 11.35 3.06
C ALA A 252 9.76 10.03 2.90
N THR A 253 9.07 8.93 3.21
CA THR A 253 9.53 7.57 2.91
C THR A 253 9.07 7.20 1.50
N ALA A 254 10.02 6.87 0.63
CA ALA A 254 9.75 6.39 -0.73
C ALA A 254 9.58 4.87 -0.77
N ALA A 255 8.85 4.37 -1.77
CA ALA A 255 8.88 2.97 -2.20
C ALA A 255 8.95 2.88 -3.72
N CYS A 256 9.36 1.70 -4.19
CA CYS A 256 9.22 1.30 -5.56
C CYS A 256 8.11 0.24 -5.65
N THR A 257 7.03 0.55 -6.35
CA THR A 257 5.92 -0.38 -6.56
C THR A 257 5.71 -0.57 -8.05
N ALA A 258 5.87 -1.80 -8.54
CA ALA A 258 5.72 -2.13 -9.96
C ALA A 258 6.58 -1.28 -10.93
N GLY A 259 7.73 -0.79 -10.47
CA GLY A 259 8.64 0.05 -11.25
C GLY A 259 8.34 1.56 -11.19
N ASP A 260 7.33 1.98 -10.42
CA ASP A 260 7.00 3.37 -10.19
C ASP A 260 7.41 3.82 -8.78
N CYS A 261 7.97 5.03 -8.69
CA CYS A 261 8.29 5.65 -7.40
C CYS A 261 7.04 6.17 -6.73
N GLU A 262 6.76 5.68 -5.52
CA GLU A 262 5.59 6.07 -4.72
C GLU A 262 6.01 6.72 -3.40
N LEU A 263 5.31 7.79 -3.02
CA LEU A 263 5.42 8.39 -1.69
C LEU A 263 4.55 7.57 -0.72
N LEU A 264 5.18 6.78 0.15
CA LEU A 264 4.44 5.93 1.09
C LEU A 264 3.83 6.71 2.25
N LYS A 265 4.65 7.52 2.92
CA LYS A 265 4.23 8.35 4.05
C LYS A 265 5.20 9.50 4.26
N CYS A 266 4.66 10.60 4.78
CA CYS A 266 5.48 11.69 5.27
C CYS A 266 6.27 11.28 6.51
N ASN A 267 7.44 11.89 6.69
CA ASN A 267 8.18 11.83 7.93
C ASN A 267 7.36 12.53 9.04
N SER A 268 7.57 12.11 10.28
CA SER A 268 6.85 12.70 11.42
C SER A 268 7.05 14.23 11.46
N GLY A 269 5.95 14.97 11.59
CA GLY A 269 5.94 16.44 11.61
C GLY A 269 5.95 17.09 10.22
N PHE A 270 5.78 16.32 9.14
CA PHE A 270 5.62 16.82 7.78
C PHE A 270 4.33 16.32 7.15
N GLU A 271 3.72 17.14 6.29
CA GLU A 271 2.56 16.75 5.48
C GLU A 271 2.64 17.24 4.03
N ASN A 272 1.92 16.54 3.14
CA ASN A 272 1.74 16.89 1.74
C ASN A 272 0.45 17.71 1.55
N CYS A 273 0.52 19.01 1.84
CA CYS A 273 -0.68 19.87 1.87
C CYS A 273 -1.24 20.25 0.50
N ASP A 274 -0.48 20.10 -0.59
CA ASP A 274 -0.96 20.36 -1.95
C ASP A 274 -1.36 19.09 -2.71
N GLY A 275 -1.16 17.92 -2.09
CA GLY A 275 -1.50 16.61 -2.63
C GLY A 275 -0.62 16.18 -3.81
N LYS A 276 0.58 16.75 -3.97
CA LYS A 276 1.48 16.42 -5.09
C LYS A 276 2.66 15.59 -4.64
N ASP A 277 2.55 14.28 -4.71
CA ASP A 277 3.63 13.37 -4.29
C ASP A 277 4.99 13.69 -4.94
N ALA A 278 4.98 14.23 -6.16
CA ALA A 278 6.19 14.61 -6.90
C ALA A 278 7.09 15.66 -6.21
N ASN A 279 6.54 16.52 -5.34
CA ASN A 279 7.32 17.46 -4.54
C ASN A 279 7.51 17.00 -3.09
N GLY A 280 6.80 15.97 -2.63
CA GLY A 280 7.03 15.36 -1.31
C GLY A 280 6.19 15.99 -0.20
N CYS A 281 6.66 15.85 1.04
CA CYS A 281 5.97 16.36 2.23
C CYS A 281 6.57 17.70 2.64
N GLU A 282 6.17 18.73 1.92
CA GLU A 282 6.88 20.00 1.89
C GLU A 282 6.65 20.87 3.13
N LEU A 283 5.61 20.58 3.92
CA LEU A 283 5.22 21.44 5.02
C LEU A 283 5.55 20.84 6.38
N ALA A 284 6.38 21.53 7.16
CA ALA A 284 6.63 21.21 8.56
C ALA A 284 5.47 21.70 9.44
N THR A 285 4.72 20.78 10.03
CA THR A 285 3.51 21.06 10.81
C THR A 285 3.79 21.27 12.31
N ALA A 286 5.02 21.00 12.77
CA ALA A 286 5.35 21.01 14.19
C ALA A 286 5.41 22.41 14.83
N ALA A 287 5.62 23.45 14.02
CA ALA A 287 5.75 24.84 14.48
C ALA A 287 4.98 25.84 13.58
N ASP A 288 4.26 25.35 12.57
CA ASP A 288 3.44 26.20 11.71
C ASP A 288 2.08 26.47 12.36
N SER A 289 1.87 27.70 12.83
CA SER A 289 0.60 28.14 13.43
C SER A 289 -0.63 28.07 12.51
N ILE A 290 -0.45 27.91 11.19
CA ILE A 290 -1.54 27.80 10.20
C ILE A 290 -1.84 26.33 9.87
N ASN A 291 -0.87 25.44 10.07
CA ASN A 291 -0.93 24.01 9.72
C ASN A 291 -0.41 23.15 10.88
N CYS A 292 -0.86 23.45 12.09
CA CYS A 292 -0.27 22.89 13.30
C CYS A 292 -0.67 21.44 13.49
N GLY A 293 0.28 20.51 13.46
CA GLY A 293 0.01 19.07 13.52
C GLY A 293 -0.47 18.49 12.19
N TYR A 294 -1.36 19.17 11.46
CA TYR A 294 -1.85 18.78 10.13
C TYR A 294 -2.24 19.98 9.24
N CYS A 295 -2.36 19.75 7.94
CA CYS A 295 -2.67 20.77 6.94
C CYS A 295 -3.99 21.50 7.23
N GLY A 296 -3.96 22.83 7.19
CA GLY A 296 -5.14 23.68 7.41
C GLY A 296 -5.56 23.85 8.87
N HIS A 297 -4.83 23.26 9.84
CA HIS A 297 -5.11 23.42 11.26
C HIS A 297 -4.51 24.70 11.83
N SER A 298 -5.25 25.81 11.72
CA SER A 298 -4.84 27.08 12.30
C SER A 298 -5.03 27.11 13.81
N CYS A 299 -4.00 27.55 14.54
CA CYS A 299 -4.03 27.76 15.99
C CYS A 299 -4.82 29.00 16.44
N GLN A 300 -5.52 29.67 15.52
CA GLN A 300 -6.43 30.78 15.83
C GLN A 300 -5.76 31.91 16.63
N GLY A 301 -4.50 32.19 16.32
CA GLY A 301 -3.67 33.19 17.01
C GLY A 301 -2.79 32.64 18.14
N GLY A 302 -2.87 31.35 18.43
CA GLY A 302 -1.94 30.64 19.31
C GLY A 302 -0.66 30.22 18.59
N GLU A 303 0.39 29.99 19.37
CA GLU A 303 1.64 29.40 18.90
C GLU A 303 1.45 27.90 18.61
N CYS A 304 2.20 27.35 17.67
CA CYS A 304 2.28 25.91 17.44
C CYS A 304 3.55 25.34 18.07
N VAL A 305 3.41 24.39 19.00
CA VAL A 305 4.55 23.76 19.67
C VAL A 305 4.41 22.25 19.58
N GLY A 306 5.31 21.60 18.83
CA GLY A 306 5.30 20.15 18.66
C GLY A 306 4.05 19.63 17.95
N GLY A 307 3.44 20.45 17.09
CA GLY A 307 2.19 20.11 16.39
C GLY A 307 0.92 20.29 17.24
N ALA A 308 1.03 20.91 18.42
CA ALA A 308 -0.10 21.23 19.28
C ALA A 308 -0.25 22.75 19.46
N CYS A 309 -1.46 23.25 19.26
CA CYS A 309 -1.77 24.66 19.46
C CYS A 309 -1.71 25.03 20.95
N GLN A 310 -1.17 26.22 21.23
CA GLN A 310 -1.02 26.72 22.59
C GLN A 310 -2.15 27.68 23.00
N PRO A 311 -2.51 27.74 24.30
CA PRO A 311 -3.48 28.71 24.81
C PRO A 311 -3.13 30.17 24.52
N VAL A 312 -4.16 30.97 24.23
CA VAL A 312 -4.08 32.42 23.98
C VAL A 312 -4.81 33.17 25.08
N VAL A 313 -4.17 34.19 25.64
CA VAL A 313 -4.80 35.15 26.55
C VAL A 313 -5.59 36.16 25.73
N LEU A 314 -6.92 36.20 25.87
CA LEU A 314 -7.79 37.18 25.23
C LEU A 314 -7.96 38.45 26.07
N ALA A 315 -8.02 38.28 27.39
CA ALA A 315 -8.09 39.38 28.35
C ALA A 315 -7.31 39.01 29.62
N SER A 316 -6.69 40.01 30.26
CA SER A 316 -5.94 39.86 31.51
C SER A 316 -6.30 40.97 32.49
N GLY A 317 -5.94 40.80 33.76
CA GLY A 317 -6.25 41.78 34.81
C GLY A 317 -7.74 41.91 35.08
N GLN A 318 -8.51 40.86 34.80
CA GLN A 318 -9.94 40.79 35.12
C GLN A 318 -10.11 40.46 36.62
N ASN A 319 -11.18 40.94 37.24
CA ASN A 319 -11.43 40.75 38.67
C ASN A 319 -12.40 39.58 38.89
N GLN A 320 -11.87 38.36 38.77
CA GLN A 320 -12.61 37.10 38.90
C GLN A 320 -13.68 36.92 37.80
N PRO A 321 -13.27 36.71 36.54
CA PRO A 321 -14.21 36.36 35.48
C PRO A 321 -14.85 35.01 35.84
N TRP A 322 -16.18 34.97 35.83
CA TRP A 322 -16.96 33.85 36.38
C TRP A 322 -17.62 33.02 35.30
N ALA A 323 -18.61 33.55 34.57
CA ALA A 323 -19.29 32.84 33.48
C ALA A 323 -18.85 33.36 32.11
N ILE A 324 -18.90 32.51 31.08
CA ILE A 324 -18.46 32.81 29.72
C ILE A 324 -19.46 32.33 28.68
N ALA A 325 -19.71 33.15 27.66
CA ALA A 325 -20.51 32.79 26.49
C ALA A 325 -19.85 33.33 25.22
N VAL A 326 -20.08 32.67 24.09
CA VAL A 326 -19.42 32.99 22.82
C VAL A 326 -20.40 33.08 21.66
N ASP A 327 -20.09 33.92 20.69
CA ASP A 327 -20.64 33.88 19.34
C ASP A 327 -19.51 33.75 18.30
N SER A 328 -19.83 33.73 17.02
CA SER A 328 -18.85 33.57 15.94
C SER A 328 -17.80 34.70 15.81
N THR A 329 -17.95 35.79 16.56
CA THR A 329 -17.12 36.99 16.46
C THR A 329 -16.49 37.39 17.79
N SER A 330 -17.09 37.00 18.91
CA SER A 330 -16.86 37.62 20.21
C SER A 330 -17.04 36.67 21.37
N VAL A 331 -16.27 36.93 22.43
CA VAL A 331 -16.35 36.28 23.74
C VAL A 331 -16.91 37.27 24.73
N TYR A 332 -17.83 36.82 25.57
CA TYR A 332 -18.53 37.61 26.59
C TYR A 332 -18.36 36.92 27.94
N TRP A 333 -18.17 37.70 29.00
CA TRP A 333 -18.09 37.15 30.35
C TRP A 333 -18.67 38.09 31.39
N THR A 334 -18.97 37.53 32.56
CA THR A 334 -19.30 38.29 33.76
C THR A 334 -18.10 38.31 34.71
N ASP A 335 -17.90 39.42 35.40
CA ASP A 335 -17.00 39.48 36.57
C ASP A 335 -17.87 39.61 37.81
N ASN A 336 -17.89 38.57 38.65
CA ASN A 336 -18.87 38.47 39.75
C ASN A 336 -18.59 39.48 40.87
N VAL A 337 -17.31 39.81 41.14
CA VAL A 337 -16.92 40.74 42.21
C VAL A 337 -17.05 42.20 41.79
N GLU A 338 -16.61 42.54 40.57
CA GLU A 338 -16.69 43.91 40.06
C GLU A 338 -18.12 44.28 39.61
N GLY A 339 -18.93 43.27 39.29
CA GLY A 339 -20.29 43.49 38.83
C GLY A 339 -20.32 44.02 37.40
N THR A 340 -19.46 43.49 36.54
CA THR A 340 -19.32 43.90 35.14
C THR A 340 -19.75 42.79 34.19
N VAL A 341 -20.26 43.21 33.03
CA VAL A 341 -20.42 42.35 31.86
C VAL A 341 -19.47 42.88 30.80
N MET A 342 -18.61 42.00 30.30
CA MET A 342 -17.49 42.35 29.45
C MET A 342 -17.57 41.61 28.11
N LYS A 343 -16.85 42.13 27.11
CA LYS A 343 -16.75 41.55 25.78
C LYS A 343 -15.35 41.76 25.20
N VAL A 344 -14.86 40.79 24.44
CA VAL A 344 -13.68 40.92 23.58
C VAL A 344 -13.96 40.26 22.24
N ALA A 345 -13.30 40.72 21.17
CA ALA A 345 -13.35 40.01 19.89
C ALA A 345 -12.67 38.63 20.06
N ALA A 346 -13.24 37.59 19.45
CA ALA A 346 -12.69 36.24 19.50
C ALA A 346 -11.29 36.17 18.85
N SER A 347 -10.99 37.08 17.92
CA SER A 347 -9.65 37.28 17.35
C SER A 347 -8.64 37.94 18.30
N GLY A 348 -9.05 38.35 19.50
CA GLY A 348 -8.27 39.19 20.40
C GLY A 348 -8.50 40.68 20.16
N GLY A 349 -8.05 41.51 21.10
CA GLY A 349 -8.23 42.96 21.08
C GLY A 349 -8.41 43.54 22.48
N ALA A 350 -8.84 44.79 22.56
CA ALA A 350 -9.19 45.40 23.84
C ALA A 350 -10.52 44.85 24.37
N ALA A 351 -10.56 44.50 25.66
CA ALA A 351 -11.80 44.19 26.34
C ALA A 351 -12.67 45.45 26.49
N ILE A 352 -13.97 45.30 26.24
CA ILE A 352 -14.97 46.35 26.28
C ILE A 352 -15.97 46.03 27.39
N MET A 353 -16.19 46.96 28.30
CA MET A 353 -17.24 46.87 29.30
C MET A 353 -18.60 47.20 28.68
N LEU A 354 -19.53 46.26 28.77
CA LEU A 354 -20.89 46.38 28.26
C LEU A 354 -21.86 46.88 29.33
N ALA A 355 -21.70 46.41 30.57
CA ALA A 355 -22.50 46.83 31.71
C ALA A 355 -21.64 46.87 32.98
N SER A 356 -22.01 47.71 33.93
CA SER A 356 -21.36 47.85 35.24
C SER A 356 -22.40 47.96 36.35
N GLY A 357 -21.96 47.89 37.61
CA GLY A 357 -22.82 48.00 38.79
C GLY A 357 -23.79 46.83 38.97
N GLN A 358 -23.52 45.70 38.31
CA GLN A 358 -24.30 44.47 38.46
C GLN A 358 -24.06 43.86 39.84
N GLN A 359 -25.12 43.34 40.46
CA GLN A 359 -25.06 42.79 41.81
C GLN A 359 -24.87 41.27 41.72
N ASP A 360 -23.62 40.82 41.65
CA ASP A 360 -23.22 39.40 41.50
C ASP A 360 -23.73 38.79 40.18
N ALA A 361 -23.15 39.25 39.06
CA ALA A 361 -23.48 38.76 37.73
C ALA A 361 -22.97 37.32 37.56
N TYR A 362 -23.88 36.35 37.62
CA TYR A 362 -23.53 34.95 37.91
C TYR A 362 -23.46 34.08 36.65
N ASP A 363 -24.38 34.21 35.71
CA ASP A 363 -24.37 33.42 34.48
C ASP A 363 -24.77 34.27 33.27
N ILE A 364 -24.31 33.88 32.08
CA ILE A 364 -24.42 34.66 30.84
C ILE A 364 -24.72 33.76 29.64
N ALA A 365 -25.62 34.23 28.77
CA ALA A 365 -25.91 33.61 27.49
C ALA A 365 -26.08 34.65 26.39
N VAL A 366 -25.81 34.27 25.14
CA VAL A 366 -25.87 35.19 24.00
C VAL A 366 -26.64 34.60 22.83
N ASP A 367 -27.36 35.45 22.10
CA ASP A 367 -27.97 35.09 20.81
C ASP A 367 -27.43 35.98 19.68
N SER A 368 -28.00 35.97 18.48
CA SER A 368 -27.48 36.77 17.36
C SER A 368 -27.55 38.29 17.58
N MET A 369 -28.34 38.79 18.52
CA MET A 369 -28.60 40.23 18.70
C MET A 369 -28.27 40.76 20.09
N SER A 370 -28.31 39.92 21.12
CA SER A 370 -28.31 40.36 22.52
C SER A 370 -27.45 39.47 23.43
N VAL A 371 -27.04 40.09 24.53
CA VAL A 371 -26.40 39.45 25.69
C VAL A 371 -27.44 39.41 26.81
N TYR A 372 -27.53 38.28 27.49
CA TYR A 372 -28.44 38.04 28.60
C TYR A 372 -27.65 37.53 29.78
N TRP A 373 -27.97 37.99 30.98
CA TRP A 373 -27.30 37.53 32.19
C TRP A 373 -28.23 37.58 33.39
N VAL A 374 -27.82 36.93 34.47
CA VAL A 374 -28.54 36.93 35.74
C VAL A 374 -27.68 37.55 36.83
N ASN A 375 -28.33 38.33 37.69
CA ASN A 375 -27.73 38.87 38.91
C ASN A 375 -28.26 38.06 40.09
N TYR A 376 -27.40 37.27 40.73
CA TYR A 376 -27.80 36.38 41.83
C TYR A 376 -28.29 37.17 43.04
N VAL A 377 -27.47 38.11 43.53
CA VAL A 377 -27.83 38.97 44.68
C VAL A 377 -28.85 40.03 44.28
N GLY A 378 -28.72 40.59 43.07
CA GLY A 378 -29.67 41.59 42.55
C GLY A 378 -31.08 41.03 42.29
N GLY A 379 -31.19 39.71 42.11
CA GLY A 379 -32.45 39.03 41.84
C GLY A 379 -33.10 39.45 40.53
N THR A 380 -32.29 39.72 39.50
CA THR A 380 -32.76 40.22 38.20
C THR A 380 -32.25 39.37 37.04
N VAL A 381 -33.09 39.21 36.02
CA VAL A 381 -32.69 38.72 34.69
C VAL A 381 -32.56 39.94 33.79
N MET A 382 -31.42 40.07 33.11
CA MET A 382 -31.02 41.26 32.38
C MET A 382 -30.78 40.96 30.90
N LYS A 383 -30.93 41.98 30.06
CA LYS A 383 -30.69 41.94 28.61
C LYS A 383 -30.01 43.21 28.14
N LEU A 384 -29.09 43.08 27.19
CA LEU A 384 -28.44 44.20 26.50
C LEU A 384 -28.26 43.88 25.02
N SER A 385 -28.39 44.88 24.14
CA SER A 385 -28.02 44.72 22.73
C SER A 385 -26.50 44.52 22.59
N LYS A 386 -26.08 43.62 21.71
CA LYS A 386 -24.65 43.44 21.37
C LYS A 386 -24.00 44.68 20.75
N SER A 387 -24.82 45.62 20.27
CA SER A 387 -24.36 46.93 19.78
C SER A 387 -24.15 47.98 20.89
N GLY A 388 -24.44 47.63 22.14
CA GLY A 388 -24.40 48.53 23.30
C GLY A 388 -25.75 49.14 23.64
N GLY A 389 -25.74 50.17 24.49
CA GLY A 389 -26.93 50.84 25.02
C GLY A 389 -27.13 50.56 26.52
N ASP A 390 -28.34 50.82 27.00
CA ASP A 390 -28.70 50.59 28.40
C ASP A 390 -29.17 49.14 28.62
N ALA A 391 -28.74 48.56 29.74
CA ALA A 391 -29.23 47.25 30.16
C ALA A 391 -30.70 47.31 30.55
N VAL A 392 -31.49 46.34 30.10
CA VAL A 392 -32.92 46.22 30.36
C VAL A 392 -33.15 45.07 31.33
N THR A 393 -33.92 45.32 32.40
CA THR A 393 -34.38 44.27 33.31
C THR A 393 -35.59 43.55 32.71
N LEU A 394 -35.45 42.25 32.44
CA LEU A 394 -36.52 41.38 31.95
C LEU A 394 -37.41 40.88 33.10
N ALA A 395 -36.79 40.49 34.22
CA ALA A 395 -37.49 40.00 35.41
C ALA A 395 -36.79 40.50 36.68
N SER A 396 -37.55 40.61 37.77
CA SER A 396 -37.08 41.08 39.08
C SER A 396 -37.66 40.21 40.20
N GLY A 397 -37.09 40.30 41.40
CA GLY A 397 -37.51 39.49 42.54
C GLY A 397 -37.27 37.99 42.33
N GLN A 398 -36.17 37.67 41.64
CA GLN A 398 -35.72 36.31 41.37
C GLN A 398 -34.60 35.93 42.35
N SER A 399 -34.25 34.65 42.40
CA SER A 399 -32.98 34.13 42.93
C SER A 399 -32.28 33.36 41.80
N ALA A 400 -32.07 34.04 40.67
CA ALA A 400 -31.67 33.41 39.42
C ALA A 400 -30.24 32.83 39.48
N GLY A 401 -30.08 31.56 39.07
CA GLY A 401 -28.84 30.81 39.06
C GLY A 401 -28.26 30.68 37.65
N GLY A 402 -28.75 29.73 36.85
CA GLY A 402 -28.33 29.51 35.47
C GLY A 402 -29.25 30.19 34.44
N ILE A 403 -28.73 30.48 33.25
CA ILE A 403 -29.48 31.04 32.12
C ILE A 403 -29.17 30.31 30.80
N ALA A 404 -30.21 30.03 30.00
CA ALA A 404 -30.07 29.42 28.68
C ALA A 404 -31.07 30.03 27.68
N LEU A 405 -30.80 29.86 26.39
CA LEU A 405 -31.56 30.51 25.30
C LEU A 405 -31.88 29.51 24.20
N ASP A 406 -33.10 29.55 23.66
CA ASP A 406 -33.42 28.93 22.37
C ASP A 406 -33.63 30.00 21.29
N SER A 407 -34.30 29.69 20.17
CA SER A 407 -34.58 30.69 19.13
C SER A 407 -35.59 31.78 19.54
N THR A 408 -36.37 31.57 20.60
CA THR A 408 -37.61 32.32 20.89
C THR A 408 -37.65 32.90 22.30
N ASP A 409 -37.17 32.14 23.28
CA ASP A 409 -37.36 32.32 24.71
C ASP A 409 -36.00 32.38 25.44
N VAL A 410 -36.03 33.03 26.61
CA VAL A 410 -34.98 33.04 27.63
C VAL A 410 -35.45 32.14 28.76
N TYR A 411 -34.58 31.26 29.23
CA TYR A 411 -34.85 30.32 30.33
C TYR A 411 -33.88 30.58 31.47
N TRP A 412 -34.35 30.50 32.70
CA TRP A 412 -33.47 30.58 33.87
C TRP A 412 -33.95 29.67 34.98
N THR A 413 -33.01 29.23 35.82
CA THR A 413 -33.32 28.58 37.09
C THR A 413 -33.42 29.62 38.17
N ASP A 414 -34.44 29.49 39.01
CA ASP A 414 -34.63 30.31 40.18
C ASP A 414 -34.22 29.49 41.40
N PHE A 415 -32.93 29.54 41.69
CA PHE A 415 -32.24 28.63 42.61
C PHE A 415 -32.89 28.63 43.99
N GLY A 416 -33.12 29.80 44.58
CA GLY A 416 -33.68 29.93 45.93
C GLY A 416 -35.17 29.62 46.02
N TYR A 417 -35.93 29.86 44.94
CA TYR A 417 -37.38 29.61 44.91
C TYR A 417 -37.76 28.22 44.40
N GLY A 418 -36.82 27.44 43.87
CA GLY A 418 -37.08 26.07 43.43
C GLY A 418 -37.95 26.01 42.17
N THR A 419 -37.81 27.00 41.28
CA THR A 419 -38.58 27.07 40.03
C THR A 419 -37.67 27.15 38.81
N VAL A 420 -38.14 26.63 37.68
CA VAL A 420 -37.55 26.88 36.36
C VAL A 420 -38.49 27.79 35.61
N MET A 421 -37.97 28.88 35.06
CA MET A 421 -38.73 29.98 34.52
C MET A 421 -38.39 30.19 33.04
N LYS A 422 -39.33 30.78 32.29
CA LYS A 422 -39.09 31.26 30.94
C LYS A 422 -39.77 32.57 30.63
N MET A 423 -39.25 33.29 29.63
CA MET A 423 -39.85 34.51 29.08
C MET A 423 -39.51 34.62 27.60
N SER A 424 -40.44 35.13 26.79
CA SER A 424 -40.15 35.40 25.39
C SER A 424 -39.10 36.50 25.23
N LYS A 425 -38.18 36.32 24.27
CA LYS A 425 -37.13 37.31 23.94
C LYS A 425 -37.70 38.64 23.44
N SER A 426 -38.93 38.64 22.92
CA SER A 426 -39.67 39.85 22.55
C SER A 426 -40.33 40.56 23.75
N GLY A 427 -40.18 40.02 24.95
CA GLY A 427 -40.83 40.50 26.17
C GLY A 427 -42.15 39.77 26.47
N GLY A 428 -42.75 40.10 27.61
CA GLY A 428 -43.93 39.44 28.14
C GLY A 428 -43.80 39.17 29.64
N GLY A 429 -44.75 38.43 30.21
CA GLY A 429 -44.65 37.95 31.59
C GLY A 429 -43.77 36.72 31.70
N ALA A 430 -43.04 36.58 32.81
CA ALA A 430 -42.33 35.35 33.13
C ALA A 430 -43.33 34.22 33.40
N VAL A 431 -43.03 33.03 32.89
CA VAL A 431 -43.84 31.82 33.04
C VAL A 431 -43.04 30.77 33.80
N THR A 432 -43.64 30.16 34.83
CA THR A 432 -43.06 29.02 35.52
C THR A 432 -43.24 27.75 34.69
N LEU A 433 -42.14 27.12 34.29
CA LEU A 433 -42.10 25.83 33.59
C LEU A 433 -42.12 24.64 34.55
N ALA A 434 -41.42 24.76 35.68
CA ALA A 434 -41.38 23.73 36.71
C ALA A 434 -41.29 24.39 38.09
N SER A 435 -41.86 23.72 39.09
CA SER A 435 -41.88 24.15 40.49
C SER A 435 -41.53 23.00 41.43
N GLY A 436 -41.22 23.32 42.68
CA GLY A 436 -40.89 22.31 43.69
C GLY A 436 -39.55 21.61 43.45
N GLN A 437 -38.62 22.28 42.76
CA GLN A 437 -37.30 21.78 42.44
C GLN A 437 -36.33 21.98 43.62
N GLY A 438 -35.40 21.03 43.80
CA GLY A 438 -34.40 21.05 44.87
C GLY A 438 -33.21 21.96 44.58
N ASN A 439 -33.44 23.28 44.59
CA ASN A 439 -32.47 24.30 44.18
C ASN A 439 -31.91 24.04 42.77
N PRO A 440 -32.70 24.32 41.72
CA PRO A 440 -32.26 24.05 40.34
C PRO A 440 -31.05 24.94 40.01
N GLY A 441 -29.95 24.31 39.59
CA GLY A 441 -28.66 24.94 39.29
C GLY A 441 -28.49 25.22 37.79
N GLY A 442 -27.42 24.71 37.19
CA GLY A 442 -27.15 24.85 35.76
C GLY A 442 -28.31 24.39 34.88
N ILE A 443 -28.46 25.06 33.74
CA ILE A 443 -29.56 24.89 32.79
C ILE A 443 -29.02 24.85 31.37
N ALA A 444 -29.56 23.97 30.55
CA ALA A 444 -29.31 23.96 29.11
C ALA A 444 -30.59 23.65 28.35
N VAL A 445 -30.59 24.01 27.07
CA VAL A 445 -31.76 23.82 26.20
C VAL A 445 -31.33 23.19 24.88
N ASP A 446 -32.19 22.33 24.34
CA ASP A 446 -32.14 21.91 22.94
C ASP A 446 -33.34 22.53 22.18
N SER A 447 -33.58 22.09 20.94
CA SER A 447 -34.70 22.61 20.13
C SER A 447 -36.11 22.29 20.68
N ALA A 448 -36.24 21.41 21.67
CA ALA A 448 -37.51 20.87 22.13
C ALA A 448 -37.69 20.88 23.66
N ASN A 449 -36.61 20.89 24.44
CA ASN A 449 -36.60 20.63 25.87
C ASN A 449 -35.64 21.56 26.62
N VAL A 450 -35.96 21.75 27.90
CA VAL A 450 -35.13 22.43 28.90
C VAL A 450 -34.66 21.40 29.91
N TYR A 451 -33.37 21.44 30.23
CA TYR A 451 -32.68 20.52 31.13
C TYR A 451 -32.08 21.29 32.29
N TRP A 452 -32.17 20.75 33.50
CA TRP A 452 -31.53 21.33 34.68
C TRP A 452 -31.08 20.22 35.63
N VAL A 453 -30.18 20.55 36.56
CA VAL A 453 -29.79 19.68 37.66
C VAL A 453 -30.21 20.29 38.99
N ASN A 454 -30.82 19.48 39.86
CA ASN A 454 -31.20 19.92 41.20
C ASN A 454 -30.01 19.79 42.14
N TRP A 455 -29.48 20.92 42.62
CA TRP A 455 -28.28 20.97 43.44
C TRP A 455 -28.44 20.23 44.78
N LEU A 456 -29.59 20.35 45.45
CA LEU A 456 -29.81 19.69 46.75
C LEU A 456 -30.05 18.18 46.65
N THR A 457 -30.69 17.73 45.58
CA THR A 457 -31.20 16.36 45.45
C THR A 457 -30.38 15.50 44.50
N GLY A 458 -29.62 16.09 43.59
CA GLY A 458 -28.86 15.37 42.57
C GLY A 458 -29.72 14.82 41.43
N GLU A 459 -30.92 15.37 41.22
CA GLU A 459 -31.81 14.91 40.16
C GLU A 459 -31.50 15.66 38.86
N VAL A 460 -31.28 14.91 37.77
CA VAL A 460 -31.18 15.48 36.42
C VAL A 460 -32.59 15.49 35.83
N MET A 461 -33.06 16.67 35.45
CA MET A 461 -34.45 16.91 35.10
C MET A 461 -34.59 17.43 33.67
N LYS A 462 -35.76 17.17 33.07
CA LYS A 462 -36.13 17.63 31.72
C LYS A 462 -37.59 18.05 31.68
N VAL A 463 -37.92 19.11 30.93
CA VAL A 463 -39.29 19.50 30.59
C VAL A 463 -39.37 19.95 29.13
N PRO A 464 -40.48 19.71 28.41
CA PRO A 464 -40.68 20.32 27.10
C PRO A 464 -40.61 21.85 27.16
N ALA A 465 -39.93 22.48 26.21
CA ALA A 465 -39.78 23.93 26.12
C ALA A 465 -41.12 24.67 25.92
N SER A 466 -42.09 23.98 25.31
CA SER A 466 -43.48 24.43 25.17
C SER A 466 -44.28 24.39 26.48
N GLY A 467 -43.73 23.80 27.56
CA GLY A 467 -44.42 23.53 28.81
C GLY A 467 -44.96 22.10 28.88
N GLY A 468 -45.19 21.62 30.11
CA GLY A 468 -45.63 20.25 30.37
C GLY A 468 -45.18 19.78 31.75
N TYR A 469 -45.07 18.46 31.92
CA TYR A 469 -44.57 17.88 33.17
C TYR A 469 -43.05 17.71 33.12
N ALA A 470 -42.39 18.12 34.19
CA ALA A 470 -40.99 17.81 34.42
C ALA A 470 -40.82 16.30 34.66
N VAL A 471 -39.80 15.71 34.04
CA VAL A 471 -39.44 14.30 34.16
C VAL A 471 -38.01 14.21 34.66
N GLN A 472 -37.77 13.34 35.63
CA GLN A 472 -36.43 12.99 36.06
C GLN A 472 -35.79 12.00 35.08
N LEU A 473 -34.61 12.33 34.58
CA LEU A 473 -33.82 11.48 33.69
C LEU A 473 -32.93 10.50 34.46
N ALA A 474 -32.31 10.97 35.54
CA ALA A 474 -31.38 10.20 36.35
C ALA A 474 -31.23 10.79 37.77
N SER A 475 -30.61 10.00 38.65
CA SER A 475 -30.08 10.45 39.94
C SER A 475 -28.56 10.41 39.90
N VAL A 476 -27.92 11.52 40.28
CA VAL A 476 -26.47 11.67 40.37
C VAL A 476 -26.08 12.10 41.79
N HIS A 477 -24.78 12.23 42.07
CA HIS A 477 -24.33 12.79 43.34
C HIS A 477 -24.87 14.23 43.51
N LYS A 478 -25.10 14.65 44.76
CA LYS A 478 -25.62 15.99 45.08
C LYS A 478 -24.59 17.09 44.78
N TRP A 479 -25.04 18.34 44.83
CA TRP A 479 -24.25 19.55 44.68
C TRP A 479 -23.64 19.77 43.29
N GLN A 480 -24.24 19.18 42.26
CA GLN A 480 -23.88 19.52 40.88
C GLN A 480 -24.47 20.87 40.50
N SER A 481 -23.67 21.69 39.82
CA SER A 481 -24.03 23.06 39.44
C SER A 481 -24.03 23.29 37.93
N SER A 482 -23.50 22.37 37.13
CA SER A 482 -23.27 22.54 35.69
C SER A 482 -23.82 21.38 34.88
N LEU A 483 -24.29 21.66 33.67
CA LEU A 483 -24.63 20.64 32.67
C LEU A 483 -24.52 21.20 31.26
N ALA A 484 -24.24 20.31 30.31
CA ALA A 484 -24.32 20.60 28.88
C ALA A 484 -25.11 19.49 28.17
N VAL A 485 -25.72 19.80 27.02
CA VAL A 485 -26.57 18.85 26.28
C VAL A 485 -26.19 18.79 24.81
N ASP A 486 -26.21 17.58 24.25
CA ASP A 486 -26.21 17.35 22.80
C ASP A 486 -27.56 16.74 22.36
N SER A 487 -27.66 16.32 21.10
CA SER A 487 -28.89 15.74 20.54
C SER A 487 -29.33 14.42 21.18
N THR A 488 -28.48 13.79 22.00
CA THR A 488 -28.66 12.44 22.55
C THR A 488 -28.55 12.40 24.07
N SER A 489 -27.84 13.33 24.69
CA SER A 489 -27.30 13.14 26.04
C SER A 489 -27.11 14.44 26.81
N VAL A 490 -27.09 14.29 28.14
CA VAL A 490 -26.76 15.32 29.13
C VAL A 490 -25.41 14.97 29.75
N TYR A 491 -24.49 15.93 29.81
CA TYR A 491 -23.14 15.79 30.35
C TYR A 491 -23.01 16.65 31.61
N LEU A 492 -22.34 16.11 32.62
CA LEU A 492 -22.23 16.71 33.94
C LEU A 492 -20.86 16.39 34.54
N PRO A 493 -20.18 17.32 35.21
CA PRO A 493 -19.14 16.94 36.15
C PRO A 493 -19.76 16.23 37.36
N ASP A 494 -19.01 15.31 37.97
CA ASP A 494 -19.28 14.80 39.31
C ASP A 494 -18.04 15.04 40.18
N VAL A 495 -18.04 16.21 40.82
CA VAL A 495 -16.88 16.73 41.56
C VAL A 495 -16.48 15.81 42.71
N TYR A 496 -17.47 15.22 43.39
CA TYR A 496 -17.23 14.38 44.56
C TYR A 496 -16.60 13.05 44.20
N ASN A 497 -17.04 12.45 43.07
CA ASN A 497 -16.53 11.18 42.61
C ASN A 497 -15.34 11.30 41.65
N HIS A 498 -14.86 12.52 41.36
CA HIS A 498 -13.76 12.77 40.44
C HIS A 498 -14.05 12.29 39.01
N LEU A 499 -15.28 12.49 38.53
CA LEU A 499 -15.75 12.01 37.23
C LEU A 499 -16.28 13.14 36.34
N VAL A 500 -16.34 12.85 35.04
CA VAL A 500 -17.32 13.45 34.13
C VAL A 500 -18.27 12.33 33.71
N ILE A 501 -19.56 12.59 33.78
CA ILE A 501 -20.62 11.60 33.54
C ILE A 501 -21.54 12.03 32.40
N LYS A 502 -22.19 11.04 31.79
CA LYS A 502 -23.14 11.19 30.68
C LYS A 502 -24.45 10.47 31.03
N VAL A 503 -25.56 11.13 30.78
CA VAL A 503 -26.93 10.60 30.98
C VAL A 503 -27.66 10.67 29.65
N SER A 504 -28.36 9.60 29.26
CA SER A 504 -29.22 9.63 28.06
C SER A 504 -30.32 10.69 28.20
N ASN A 505 -30.59 11.48 27.15
CA ASN A 505 -31.69 12.45 27.17
C ASN A 505 -33.08 11.78 27.22
N SER A 506 -33.14 10.45 27.07
CA SER A 506 -34.34 9.62 27.25
C SER A 506 -34.46 9.03 28.67
N GLY A 507 -33.49 9.32 29.54
CA GLY A 507 -33.38 8.77 30.89
C GLY A 507 -32.60 7.46 30.93
N GLY A 508 -32.18 7.08 32.14
CA GLY A 508 -31.40 5.86 32.39
C GLY A 508 -30.27 6.09 33.40
N ASP A 509 -29.51 5.04 33.65
CA ASP A 509 -28.39 5.11 34.60
C ASP A 509 -27.26 6.00 34.06
N PRO A 510 -26.64 6.85 34.90
CA PRO A 510 -25.46 7.62 34.51
C PRO A 510 -24.30 6.73 34.10
N VAL A 511 -23.64 7.09 33.00
CA VAL A 511 -22.44 6.43 32.49
C VAL A 511 -21.23 7.31 32.80
N THR A 512 -20.16 6.71 33.34
CA THR A 512 -18.87 7.39 33.50
C THR A 512 -18.22 7.61 32.14
N LEU A 513 -17.99 8.88 31.78
CA LEU A 513 -17.29 9.27 30.56
C LEU A 513 -15.78 9.38 30.82
N ALA A 514 -15.40 10.09 31.89
CA ALA A 514 -14.01 10.23 32.32
C ALA A 514 -13.91 10.01 33.83
N SER A 515 -12.78 9.47 34.30
CA SER A 515 -12.48 9.25 35.71
C SER A 515 -11.13 9.85 36.09
N GLY A 516 -10.88 10.01 37.40
CA GLY A 516 -9.63 10.55 37.91
C GLY A 516 -9.46 12.06 37.70
N GLN A 517 -10.55 12.79 37.53
CA GLN A 517 -10.54 14.24 37.35
C GLN A 517 -10.29 14.98 38.67
N ILE A 518 -9.60 16.11 38.62
CA ILE A 518 -9.20 16.83 39.84
C ILE A 518 -9.94 18.16 39.93
N GLY A 519 -11.13 18.09 40.53
CA GLY A 519 -12.04 19.22 40.67
C GLY A 519 -12.70 19.64 39.34
N PRO A 520 -13.37 18.72 38.62
CA PRO A 520 -14.11 19.10 37.42
C PRO A 520 -15.23 20.07 37.82
N GLU A 521 -15.34 21.25 37.20
CA GLU A 521 -16.25 22.31 37.65
C GLU A 521 -17.38 22.61 36.64
N ASN A 522 -17.03 22.84 35.37
CA ASN A 522 -18.01 23.09 34.30
C ASN A 522 -17.72 22.28 33.05
N VAL A 523 -18.76 22.12 32.23
CA VAL A 523 -18.73 21.30 31.01
C VAL A 523 -19.38 22.04 29.84
N ALA A 524 -18.80 21.88 28.64
CA ALA A 524 -19.38 22.28 27.37
C ALA A 524 -19.31 21.11 26.38
N VAL A 525 -20.16 21.12 25.36
CA VAL A 525 -20.22 20.04 24.38
C VAL A 525 -20.47 20.58 22.98
N ASP A 526 -19.86 19.96 21.97
CA ASP A 526 -20.21 20.12 20.57
C ASP A 526 -20.65 18.77 19.97
N SER A 527 -20.81 18.68 18.65
CA SER A 527 -21.25 17.44 17.99
C SER A 527 -20.28 16.26 18.12
N THR A 528 -19.02 16.51 18.49
CA THR A 528 -17.90 15.56 18.40
C THR A 528 -17.25 15.31 19.76
N ASN A 529 -17.16 16.34 20.62
CA ASN A 529 -16.40 16.30 21.85
C ASN A 529 -17.13 16.96 23.03
N VAL A 530 -16.82 16.46 24.22
CA VAL A 530 -17.13 17.06 25.51
C VAL A 530 -15.87 17.72 26.05
N TYR A 531 -16.00 18.91 26.62
CA TYR A 531 -14.92 19.72 27.17
C TYR A 531 -15.24 20.09 28.60
N TRP A 532 -14.24 20.13 29.48
CA TRP A 532 -14.46 20.53 30.87
C TRP A 532 -13.24 21.22 31.47
N THR A 533 -13.49 21.95 32.55
CA THR A 533 -12.46 22.58 33.39
C THR A 533 -12.24 21.73 34.63
N ASP A 534 -10.97 21.40 34.89
CA ASP A 534 -10.53 20.85 36.16
C ASP A 534 -9.88 21.98 36.97
N ARG A 535 -10.69 22.61 37.81
CA ARG A 535 -10.34 23.82 38.54
C ARG A 535 -9.14 23.62 39.45
N VAL A 536 -9.05 22.46 40.11
CA VAL A 536 -8.05 22.21 41.16
C VAL A 536 -6.70 21.79 40.57
N SER A 537 -6.67 21.00 39.50
CA SER A 537 -5.42 20.71 38.78
C SER A 537 -4.99 21.82 37.81
N GLY A 538 -5.85 22.79 37.53
CA GLY A 538 -5.55 23.88 36.60
C GLY A 538 -5.45 23.39 35.16
N THR A 539 -6.33 22.48 34.76
CA THR A 539 -6.35 21.88 33.42
C THR A 539 -7.67 22.12 32.69
N VAL A 540 -7.58 22.31 31.38
CA VAL A 540 -8.73 22.26 30.46
C VAL A 540 -8.62 20.98 29.69
N MET A 541 -9.71 20.22 29.65
CA MET A 541 -9.73 18.84 29.21
C MET A 541 -10.78 18.64 28.12
N MET A 542 -10.59 17.60 27.30
CA MET A 542 -11.56 17.17 26.31
C MET A 542 -11.61 15.65 26.17
N MET A 543 -12.72 15.15 25.63
CA MET A 543 -12.88 13.76 25.21
C MET A 543 -13.93 13.67 24.10
N PRO A 544 -13.80 12.74 23.13
CA PRO A 544 -14.87 12.45 22.19
C PRO A 544 -16.18 12.06 22.88
N VAL A 545 -17.33 12.48 22.34
CA VAL A 545 -18.67 12.12 22.85
C VAL A 545 -18.96 10.60 22.80
N SER A 546 -18.20 9.86 21.98
CA SER A 546 -18.20 8.39 21.90
C SER A 546 -17.41 7.72 23.03
N GLY A 547 -16.74 8.48 23.89
CA GLY A 547 -15.76 7.99 24.86
C GLY A 547 -14.35 7.89 24.25
N GLY A 548 -13.37 7.63 25.12
CA GLY A 548 -11.96 7.58 24.74
C GLY A 548 -11.04 7.85 25.93
N VAL A 549 -9.82 8.27 25.64
CA VAL A 549 -8.88 8.75 26.65
C VAL A 549 -9.06 10.27 26.80
N PRO A 550 -9.18 10.82 28.03
CA PRO A 550 -9.18 12.26 28.22
C PRO A 550 -7.90 12.89 27.68
N VAL A 551 -8.02 14.01 26.96
CA VAL A 551 -6.90 14.78 26.43
C VAL A 551 -6.83 16.12 27.17
N THR A 552 -5.63 16.48 27.65
CA THR A 552 -5.38 17.81 28.22
C THR A 552 -5.13 18.81 27.10
N LEU A 553 -6.01 19.81 26.99
CA LEU A 553 -5.89 20.92 26.04
C LEU A 553 -4.98 22.03 26.58
N ALA A 554 -5.10 22.34 27.87
CA ALA A 554 -4.30 23.35 28.53
C ALA A 554 -3.95 22.91 29.95
N SER A 555 -2.76 23.31 30.42
CA SER A 555 -2.30 23.07 31.79
C SER A 555 -1.79 24.37 32.41
N GLY A 556 -1.55 24.36 33.72
CA GLY A 556 -1.04 25.53 34.45
C GLY A 556 -2.03 26.71 34.49
N GLN A 557 -3.32 26.44 34.36
CA GLN A 557 -4.37 27.46 34.44
C GLN A 557 -4.63 27.84 35.90
N ASP A 558 -4.88 29.13 36.16
CA ASP A 558 -5.15 29.63 37.51
C ASP A 558 -6.64 29.54 37.84
N SER A 559 -7.05 28.39 38.36
CA SER A 559 -8.44 28.07 38.72
C SER A 559 -9.41 28.28 37.55
N PRO A 560 -9.34 27.47 36.47
CA PRO A 560 -10.29 27.55 35.36
C PRO A 560 -11.70 27.20 35.85
N ILE A 561 -12.67 28.08 35.61
CA ILE A 561 -14.05 27.99 36.15
C ILE A 561 -15.03 27.56 35.06
N GLU A 562 -15.41 28.47 34.18
CA GLU A 562 -16.42 28.25 33.13
C GLU A 562 -15.79 27.97 31.77
N ILE A 563 -16.51 27.25 30.92
CA ILE A 563 -16.07 26.84 29.60
C ILE A 563 -17.17 27.00 28.55
N ALA A 564 -16.80 27.51 27.38
CA ALA A 564 -17.68 27.62 26.21
C ALA A 564 -16.93 27.20 24.95
N VAL A 565 -17.67 26.84 23.91
CA VAL A 565 -17.09 26.37 22.64
C VAL A 565 -17.82 26.98 21.44
N ASP A 566 -17.08 27.23 20.37
CA ASP A 566 -17.65 27.54 19.04
C ASP A 566 -17.22 26.47 18.02
N SER A 567 -17.34 26.72 16.71
CA SER A 567 -16.94 25.76 15.68
C SER A 567 -15.43 25.52 15.56
N THR A 568 -14.58 26.34 16.19
CA THR A 568 -13.13 26.40 15.99
C THR A 568 -12.29 26.38 17.27
N CYS A 569 -12.83 26.87 18.38
CA CYS A 569 -12.10 27.13 19.62
C CYS A 569 -12.85 26.65 20.86
N VAL A 570 -12.07 26.38 21.89
CA VAL A 570 -12.52 26.25 23.28
C VAL A 570 -12.11 27.50 24.04
N TYR A 571 -13.02 28.04 24.84
CA TYR A 571 -12.85 29.28 25.60
C TYR A 571 -13.11 29.01 27.07
N TRP A 572 -12.33 29.63 27.95
CA TRP A 572 -12.55 29.50 29.39
C TRP A 572 -12.18 30.77 30.15
N ALA A 573 -12.77 30.90 31.34
CA ALA A 573 -12.45 31.94 32.31
C ALA A 573 -11.61 31.34 33.44
N ASN A 574 -10.51 32.00 33.80
CA ASN A 574 -9.70 31.67 34.96
C ASN A 574 -10.06 32.62 36.10
N GLY A 575 -10.38 32.08 37.28
CA GLY A 575 -10.62 32.87 38.49
C GLY A 575 -9.43 33.79 38.85
N GLY A 576 -8.22 33.44 38.39
CA GLY A 576 -7.00 34.27 38.46
C GLY A 576 -7.00 35.55 37.61
N GLY A 577 -8.08 35.83 36.86
CA GLY A 577 -8.25 37.11 36.17
C GLY A 577 -7.89 37.11 34.68
N THR A 578 -7.93 35.96 34.02
CA THR A 578 -7.71 35.86 32.57
C THR A 578 -8.88 35.19 31.86
N VAL A 579 -9.20 35.67 30.66
CA VAL A 579 -10.08 34.98 29.70
C VAL A 579 -9.21 34.43 28.59
N MET A 580 -9.41 33.16 28.27
CA MET A 580 -8.48 32.38 27.46
C MET A 580 -9.21 31.69 26.31
N LYS A 581 -8.45 31.29 25.29
CA LYS A 581 -8.91 30.38 24.25
C LYS A 581 -7.83 29.43 23.78
N ILE A 582 -8.22 28.35 23.12
CA ILE A 582 -7.35 27.43 22.38
C ILE A 582 -8.09 26.92 21.14
N ALA A 583 -7.38 26.71 20.04
CA ALA A 583 -7.94 26.04 18.87
C ALA A 583 -8.30 24.58 19.23
N LYS A 584 -9.43 24.11 18.70
CA LYS A 584 -9.83 22.70 18.83
C LYS A 584 -8.92 21.83 17.97
N PRO A 585 -8.45 20.66 18.46
CA PRO A 585 -7.55 19.78 17.74
C PRO A 585 -8.21 18.97 16.62
#